data_AF-A0A3A0VAZ0-F1
#
_entry.id   AF-A0A3A0VAZ0-F1
#
_cell.length_a   1.000
_cell.length_b   1.000
_cell.length_c   1.000
_cell.angle_alpha   90.00
_cell.angle_beta   90.00
_cell.angle_gamma   90.00
#
_symmetry.space_group_name_H-M   'P 1'
#
loop_
_entity.id
_entity.type
_entity.pdbx_description
1 polymer ?
#
loop_
_entity_poly.entity_id
_entity_poly.type
_entity_poly.pdbx_seq_one_letter_code
_entity_poly.pdbx_strand_id
1 'polypeptide(L)'
;MLQSAVHGLLLALGLILPLGAQNVFVFNQGANHKSITKSLPVIITAGLCDTFLIVLAVIGISVILLSMPVLQITIYCIGLV
;
A
#
# COMPACT_ATOMS: atom_id res chain seq x y z
N MET A 1 -27.43 11.91 -6.63
CA MET A 1 -26.95 10.60 -6.14
C MET A 1 -26.07 9.88 -7.17
N LEU A 2 -26.53 9.68 -8.41
CA LEU A 2 -25.75 9.02 -9.45
C LEU A 2 -24.40 9.73 -9.77
N GLN A 3 -24.40 11.07 -9.79
CA GLN A 3 -23.18 11.86 -10.04
C GLN A 3 -22.09 11.68 -8.98
N SER A 4 -22.46 11.63 -7.69
CA SER A 4 -21.50 11.36 -6.61
C SER A 4 -21.00 9.92 -6.63
N ALA A 5 -21.86 8.96 -6.98
CA ALA A 5 -21.45 7.57 -7.15
C ALA A 5 -20.44 7.41 -8.29
N VAL A 6 -20.67 8.07 -9.44
CA VAL A 6 -19.77 8.04 -10.60
C VAL A 6 -18.46 8.77 -10.32
N HIS A 7 -18.49 9.92 -9.63
CA HIS A 7 -17.27 10.60 -9.20
C HIS A 7 -16.46 9.77 -8.19
N GLY A 8 -17.12 9.16 -7.20
CA GLY A 8 -16.47 8.27 -6.24
C GLY A 8 -15.86 7.04 -6.91
N LEU A 9 -16.56 6.47 -7.89
CA LEU A 9 -16.06 5.36 -8.71
C LEU A 9 -14.83 5.77 -9.53
N LEU A 10 -14.89 6.91 -10.24
CA LEU A 10 -13.78 7.41 -11.04
C LEU A 10 -12.57 7.79 -10.19
N LEU A 11 -12.80 8.36 -9.00
CA LEU A 11 -11.74 8.69 -8.05
C LEU A 11 -11.09 7.43 -7.48
N ALA A 12 -11.90 6.45 -7.06
CA ALA A 12 -11.41 5.16 -6.57
C ALA A 12 -10.65 4.40 -7.67
N LEU A 13 -11.15 4.40 -8.90
CA LEU A 13 -10.42 3.86 -10.05
C LEU A 13 -9.15 4.66 -10.33
N GLY A 14 -9.16 6.00 -10.28
CA GLY A 14 -7.95 6.81 -10.47
C GLY A 14 -6.86 6.57 -9.41
N LEU A 15 -7.25 6.19 -8.20
CA LEU A 15 -6.33 5.92 -7.07
C LEU A 15 -5.88 4.45 -6.98
N ILE A 16 -6.70 3.48 -7.43
CA ILE A 16 -6.44 2.04 -7.28
C ILE A 16 -6.11 1.35 -8.62
N LEU A 17 -6.61 1.87 -9.75
CA LEU A 17 -6.33 1.37 -11.10
C LEU A 17 -4.95 1.71 -11.67
N PRO A 18 -4.13 2.67 -11.16
CA PRO A 18 -2.69 2.57 -11.34
C PRO A 18 -2.23 1.41 -10.45
N LEU A 19 -2.63 0.21 -10.84
CA LEU A 19 -2.01 -1.03 -10.44
C LEU A 19 -0.53 -0.78 -10.73
N GLY A 20 0.28 -0.58 -9.69
CA GLY A 20 1.72 -0.48 -9.87
C GLY A 20 2.21 -1.70 -10.66
N ALA A 21 3.38 -1.61 -11.29
CA ALA A 21 3.95 -2.75 -12.02
C ALA A 21 3.92 -4.05 -11.19
N GLN A 22 4.05 -3.93 -9.86
CA GLN A 22 3.92 -5.02 -8.89
C GLN A 22 2.50 -5.62 -8.84
N ASN A 23 1.44 -4.80 -8.77
CA ASN A 23 0.04 -5.25 -8.72
C ASN A 23 -0.47 -5.76 -10.08
N VAL A 24 -0.04 -5.15 -11.20
CA VAL A 24 -0.35 -5.68 -12.55
C VAL A 24 0.33 -7.02 -12.76
N PHE A 25 1.57 -7.19 -12.30
CA PHE A 25 2.29 -8.46 -12.43
C PHE A 25 1.62 -9.57 -11.61
N VAL A 26 1.23 -9.29 -10.37
CA VAL A 26 0.46 -10.23 -9.52
C VAL A 26 -0.89 -10.56 -10.16
N PHE A 27 -1.61 -9.55 -10.69
CA PHE A 27 -2.89 -9.74 -11.37
C PHE A 27 -2.75 -10.56 -12.66
N ASN A 28 -1.73 -10.28 -13.48
CA ASN A 28 -1.46 -11.01 -14.70
C ASN A 28 -1.04 -12.46 -14.41
N GLN A 29 -0.24 -12.70 -13.37
CA GLN A 29 0.10 -14.05 -12.91
C GLN A 29 -1.11 -14.80 -12.33
N GLY A 30 -2.07 -14.09 -11.73
CA GLY A 30 -3.35 -14.64 -11.26
C GLY A 30 -4.38 -14.90 -12.37
N ALA A 31 -4.41 -14.05 -13.41
CA ALA A 31 -5.35 -14.18 -14.53
C ALA A 31 -4.89 -15.19 -15.57
N ASN A 32 -3.57 -15.30 -15.81
CA ASN A 32 -3.00 -16.12 -16.88
C ASN A 32 -2.69 -17.56 -16.44
N HIS A 33 -2.63 -17.85 -15.13
CA HIS A 33 -2.44 -19.21 -14.61
C HIS A 33 -3.70 -19.75 -13.94
N LYS A 34 -4.29 -20.79 -14.52
CA LYS A 34 -5.49 -21.51 -14.01
C LYS A 34 -5.28 -22.21 -12.65
N SER A 35 -4.04 -22.34 -12.19
CA SER A 35 -3.67 -23.01 -10.94
C SER A 35 -3.08 -22.02 -9.94
N ILE A 36 -3.77 -21.85 -8.81
CA ILE A 36 -3.36 -21.02 -7.67
C ILE A 36 -1.91 -21.32 -7.23
N THR A 37 -1.45 -22.57 -7.39
CA THR A 37 -0.09 -23.01 -7.02
C THR A 37 1.03 -22.28 -7.75
N LYS A 38 0.82 -21.81 -9.00
CA LYS A 38 1.82 -21.03 -9.74
C LYS A 38 1.77 -19.53 -9.45
N SER A 39 0.64 -19.02 -8.95
CA SER A 39 0.49 -17.62 -8.54
C SER A 39 0.89 -17.40 -7.07
N LEU A 40 0.84 -18.45 -6.25
CA LEU A 40 1.23 -18.44 -4.83
C LEU A 40 2.62 -17.83 -4.56
N PRO A 41 3.71 -18.21 -5.25
CA PRO A 41 5.03 -17.64 -4.96
C PRO A 41 5.08 -16.13 -5.23
N VAL A 42 4.40 -15.66 -6.27
CA VAL A 42 4.36 -14.23 -6.63
C VAL A 42 3.64 -13.41 -5.57
N ILE A 43 2.49 -13.91 -5.09
CA ILE A 43 1.72 -13.27 -4.02
C ILE A 43 2.54 -13.22 -2.71
N ILE A 44 3.21 -14.33 -2.36
CA ILE A 44 4.06 -14.39 -1.17
C ILE A 44 5.22 -13.40 -1.27
N THR A 45 5.90 -13.33 -2.43
CA THR A 45 6.99 -12.38 -2.62
C THR A 45 6.53 -10.92 -2.58
N ALA A 46 5.36 -10.61 -3.14
CA ALA A 46 4.78 -9.27 -3.08
C ALA A 46 4.41 -8.88 -1.65
N GLY A 47 3.72 -9.77 -0.92
CA GLY A 47 3.37 -9.54 0.48
C GLY A 47 4.59 -9.44 1.41
N LEU A 48 5.64 -10.23 1.17
CA LEU A 48 6.90 -10.10 1.90
C LEU A 48 7.59 -8.75 1.63
N CYS A 49 7.57 -8.28 0.38
CA CYS A 49 8.15 -6.99 0.04
C CYS A 49 7.41 -5.84 0.75
N ASP A 50 6.08 -5.84 0.73
CA ASP A 50 5.27 -4.81 1.36
C ASP A 50 5.40 -4.82 2.89
N THR A 51 5.37 -6.00 3.50
CA THR A 51 5.60 -6.13 4.96
C THR A 51 6.98 -5.63 5.34
N PHE A 52 8.00 -5.91 4.53
CA PHE A 52 9.36 -5.42 4.79
C PHE A 52 9.47 -3.90 4.66
N LEU A 53 8.87 -3.31 3.63
CA LEU A 53 8.83 -1.85 3.44
C LEU A 53 8.11 -1.14 4.58
N ILE A 54 6.98 -1.69 5.04
CA ILE A 54 6.23 -1.15 6.19
C ILE A 54 7.06 -1.25 7.47
N VAL A 55 7.68 -2.41 7.74
CA VAL A 55 8.52 -2.60 8.94
C VAL A 55 9.70 -1.62 8.93
N LEU A 56 10.40 -1.48 7.80
CA LEU A 56 11.48 -0.51 7.67
C LEU A 56 11.00 0.94 7.86
N ALA A 57 9.84 1.29 7.32
CA ALA A 57 9.28 2.63 7.50
C ALA A 57 8.98 2.89 8.98
N VAL A 58 8.28 1.99 9.67
CA VAL A 58 7.91 2.17 11.09
C VAL A 58 9.16 2.25 11.99
N ILE A 59 10.14 1.37 11.77
CA ILE A 59 11.40 1.39 12.54
C ILE A 59 12.19 2.67 12.23
N GLY A 60 12.31 3.04 10.95
CA GLY A 60 13.01 4.24 10.52
C GLY A 60 12.39 5.51 11.11
N ILE A 61 11.08 5.67 11.03
CA ILE A 61 10.35 6.78 11.65
C ILE A 61 10.57 6.77 13.18
N SER A 62 10.55 5.61 13.84
CA SER A 62 10.77 5.52 15.29
C SER A 62 12.15 6.03 15.71
N VAL A 63 13.20 5.73 14.95
CA VAL A 63 14.57 6.23 15.21
C VAL A 63 14.68 7.74 14.97
N ILE A 64 14.05 8.24 13.89
CA ILE A 64 14.03 9.67 13.57
C ILE A 64 13.28 10.45 14.65
N LEU A 65 12.16 9.92 15.15
CA LEU A 65 11.38 10.51 16.23
C LEU A 65 12.19 10.65 17.52
N LEU A 66 12.96 9.63 17.91
CA LEU A 66 13.87 9.71 19.07
C LEU A 66 14.93 10.80 18.92
N SER A 67 15.37 11.07 17.68
CA SER A 67 16.43 12.04 17.39
C SER A 67 15.92 13.47 17.25
N MET A 68 14.63 13.65 16.91
CA MET A 68 14.00 14.95 16.66
C MET A 68 12.73 15.13 17.49
N PRO A 69 12.82 15.65 18.72
CA PRO A 69 11.66 15.81 19.61
C PRO A 69 10.58 16.76 19.05
N VAL A 70 10.98 17.72 18.20
CA VAL A 70 10.05 18.63 17.51
C VAL A 70 9.14 17.86 16.54
N LEU A 71 9.69 16.91 15.77
CA LEU A 71 8.93 16.09 14.83
C LEU A 71 7.92 15.19 15.56
N GLN A 72 8.32 14.65 16.72
CA GLN A 72 7.45 13.84 17.57
C GLN A 72 6.23 14.62 18.06
N ILE A 73 6.43 15.85 18.52
CA ILE A 73 5.33 16.72 18.96
C ILE A 73 4.39 17.04 17.80
N THR A 74 4.93 17.38 16.61
CA THR A 74 4.11 17.69 15.44
C THR A 74 3.26 16.49 14.99
N ILE A 75 3.84 15.28 14.93
CA ILE A 75 3.09 14.07 14.57
C ILE A 75 2.00 13.76 15.60
N TYR A 76 2.30 13.88 16.91
CA TYR A 76 1.27 13.70 17.95
C TYR A 76 0.14 14.73 17.85
N CYS A 77 0.44 16.00 17.57
CA CYS A 77 -0.58 17.03 17.39
C CYS A 77 -1.47 16.75 16.17
N ILE A 78 -0.90 16.27 15.07
CA ILE A 78 -1.68 15.92 13.86
C ILE A 78 -2.52 14.65 14.09
N GLY A 79 -1.99 13.64 14.77
CA GLY A 79 -2.69 12.38 14.99
C GLY A 79 -3.75 12.40 16.10
N LEU A 80 -3.74 13.42 16.96
CA LEU A 80 -4.73 13.60 18.04
C LEU A 80 -5.96 14.43 17.59
N VAL A 81 -5.84 15.20 16.50
CA VAL A 81 -6.94 15.94 15.84
C VAL A 81 -7.73 15.01 14.93
#